data_AF-A0AAP0S9E5-F1
#
_entry.id   AF-A0AAP0S9E5-F1
#
_cell.length_a   1.000
_cell.length_b   1.000
_cell.length_c   1.000
_cell.angle_alpha   90.00
_cell.angle_beta   90.00
_cell.angle_gamma   90.00
#
_symmetry.space_group_name_H-M   'P 1'
#
loop_
_entity.id
_entity.type
_entity.pdbx_description
1 polymer ?
#
loop_
_entity_poly.entity_id
_entity_poly.type
_entity_poly.pdbx_seq_one_letter_code
_entity_poly.pdbx_strand_id
1 'polypeptide(L)'
;MIKEYKIMPDIKHYGCMVDLLSRWGLLDEAHQMIKTMPFDANSVLWRTLLGSCRVHGNVELAEESFQQLAKLKTLMDGDYVLLSNIYAEAERWRDVERVRNEMICSRVPKKPGSSNIEMK
;
A
#
# COMPACT_ATOMS: atom_id res chain seq x y z
N MET A 1 19.52 -9.49 13.35
CA MET A 1 18.55 -10.47 13.92
C MET A 1 19.09 -11.91 13.97
N ILE A 2 19.29 -12.60 12.84
CA ILE A 2 19.72 -14.01 12.87
C ILE A 2 21.16 -14.19 13.38
N LYS A 3 22.12 -13.40 12.88
CA LYS A 3 23.53 -13.57 13.23
C LYS A 3 23.81 -13.26 14.71
N GLU A 4 23.30 -12.13 15.18
CA GLU A 4 23.57 -11.57 16.52
C GLU A 4 22.60 -12.10 17.59
N TYR A 5 21.29 -12.09 17.33
CA TYR A 5 20.27 -12.42 18.32
C TYR A 5 19.72 -13.84 18.17
N LYS A 6 20.12 -14.59 17.12
CA LYS A 6 19.62 -15.94 16.79
C LYS A 6 18.09 -16.02 16.64
N ILE A 7 17.45 -14.89 16.35
CA ILE A 7 16.00 -14.80 16.10
C ILE A 7 15.77 -14.88 14.59
N MET A 8 14.92 -15.82 14.18
CA MET A 8 14.42 -15.91 12.81
C MET A 8 13.34 -14.83 12.60
N PRO A 9 13.53 -13.88 11.67
CA PRO A 9 12.53 -12.87 11.40
C PRO A 9 11.27 -13.51 10.81
N ASP A 10 10.13 -13.18 11.39
CA ASP A 10 8.81 -13.51 10.86
C ASP A 10 8.20 -12.31 10.11
N ILE A 11 6.98 -12.48 9.61
CA ILE A 11 6.27 -11.44 8.86
C ILE A 11 6.05 -10.14 9.65
N LYS A 12 5.97 -10.21 11.00
CA LYS A 12 5.79 -9.03 11.83
C LYS A 12 7.07 -8.20 11.88
N HIS A 13 8.22 -8.86 12.00
CA HIS A 13 9.51 -8.19 11.98
C HIS A 13 9.75 -7.47 10.64
N TYR A 14 9.48 -8.14 9.52
CA TYR A 14 9.55 -7.51 8.20
C TYR A 14 8.55 -6.36 8.06
N GLY A 15 7.32 -6.52 8.56
CA GLY A 15 6.33 -5.45 8.58
C GLY A 15 6.83 -4.19 9.30
N CYS A 16 7.46 -4.34 10.45
CA CYS A 16 8.07 -3.21 11.18
C CYS A 16 9.20 -2.55 10.40
N MET A 17 10.07 -3.33 9.76
CA MET A 17 11.18 -2.77 9.00
C MET A 17 10.70 -2.04 7.74
N VAL A 18 9.73 -2.61 7.03
CA VAL A 18 9.11 -1.97 5.86
C VAL A 18 8.41 -0.68 6.25
N ASP A 19 7.62 -0.67 7.33
CA ASP A 19 6.98 0.56 7.84
C ASP A 19 8.02 1.64 8.19
N LEU A 20 9.09 1.26 8.90
CA LEU A 20 10.15 2.20 9.29
C LEU A 20 10.89 2.79 8.08
N LEU A 21 11.33 1.96 7.15
CA LEU A 21 12.01 2.40 5.93
C LEU A 21 11.10 3.28 5.07
N SER A 22 9.84 2.87 4.90
CA SER A 22 8.90 3.59 4.05
C SER A 22 8.60 4.99 4.59
N ARG A 23 8.47 5.15 5.91
CA ARG A 23 8.26 6.47 6.56
C ARG A 23 9.47 7.39 6.47
N TRP A 24 10.67 6.85 6.27
CA TRP A 24 11.89 7.63 6.06
C TRP A 24 12.12 7.97 4.58
N GLY A 25 11.21 7.57 3.68
CA GLY A 25 11.36 7.77 2.24
C GLY A 25 12.34 6.81 1.58
N LEU A 26 12.83 5.79 2.31
CA LEU A 26 13.69 4.72 1.79
C LEU A 26 12.84 3.65 1.11
N LEU A 27 12.11 4.08 0.08
CA LEU A 27 11.08 3.26 -0.58
C LEU A 27 11.68 2.07 -1.34
N ASP A 28 12.83 2.25 -1.96
CA ASP A 28 13.50 1.17 -2.70
C ASP A 28 14.03 0.10 -1.75
N GLU A 29 14.57 0.50 -0.60
CA GLU A 29 15.00 -0.41 0.46
C GLU A 29 13.81 -1.13 1.09
N ALA A 30 12.70 -0.43 1.33
CA ALA A 30 11.46 -1.03 1.81
C ALA A 30 10.94 -2.07 0.81
N HIS A 31 10.95 -1.75 -0.48
CA HIS A 31 10.54 -2.66 -1.54
C HIS A 31 11.46 -3.88 -1.65
N GLN A 32 12.77 -3.67 -1.61
CA GLN A 32 13.75 -4.75 -1.62
C GLN A 32 13.58 -5.66 -0.39
N MET A 33 13.23 -5.10 0.76
CA MET A 33 12.94 -5.87 1.95
C MET A 33 11.75 -6.81 1.76
N ILE A 34 10.68 -6.33 1.10
CA ILE A 34 9.53 -7.16 0.74
C ILE A 34 9.93 -8.28 -0.25
N LYS A 35 10.74 -7.98 -1.27
CA LYS A 35 11.17 -8.95 -2.29
C LYS A 35 12.13 -10.03 -1.78
N THR A 36 12.93 -9.71 -0.76
CA THR A 36 13.96 -10.61 -0.22
C THR A 36 13.44 -11.50 0.91
N MET A 37 12.19 -11.35 1.32
CA MET A 37 11.60 -12.18 2.37
C MET A 37 11.59 -13.67 1.94
N PRO A 38 11.78 -14.60 2.89
CA PRO A 38 11.77 -16.03 2.60
C PRO A 38 10.34 -16.59 2.41
N PHE A 39 9.31 -15.75 2.41
CA PHE A 39 7.90 -16.10 2.28
C PHE A 39 7.14 -14.97 1.57
N ASP A 40 5.94 -15.27 1.09
CA ASP A 40 5.13 -14.30 0.37
C ASP A 40 4.69 -13.12 1.24
N ALA A 41 4.77 -11.93 0.66
CA ALA A 41 4.30 -10.72 1.31
C ALA A 41 2.78 -10.68 1.38
N ASN A 42 2.27 -10.29 2.55
CA ASN A 42 0.84 -10.09 2.74
C ASN A 42 0.39 -8.71 2.23
N SER A 43 -0.93 -8.52 2.19
CA SER A 43 -1.54 -7.27 1.71
C SER A 43 -1.27 -6.06 2.60
N VAL A 44 -0.85 -6.25 3.87
CA VAL A 44 -0.50 -5.14 4.76
C VAL A 44 0.82 -4.51 4.31
N LEU A 45 1.85 -5.32 4.02
CA LEU A 45 3.16 -4.81 3.56
C LEU A 45 3.02 -4.00 2.26
N TRP A 46 2.29 -4.52 1.28
CA TRP A 46 2.05 -3.81 0.01
C TRP A 46 1.23 -2.53 0.18
N ARG A 47 0.24 -2.51 1.08
CA ARG A 47 -0.51 -1.28 1.40
C ARG A 47 0.33 -0.24 2.12
N THR A 48 1.18 -0.66 3.04
CA THR A 48 2.12 0.25 3.72
C THR A 48 3.02 0.95 2.71
N LEU A 49 3.55 0.18 1.75
CA LEU A 49 4.39 0.73 0.68
C LEU A 49 3.58 1.67 -0.23
N LEU A 50 2.39 1.27 -0.67
CA LEU A 50 1.48 2.11 -1.47
C LEU A 50 1.15 3.45 -0.78
N GLY A 51 0.83 3.42 0.51
CA GLY A 51 0.56 4.62 1.31
C GLY A 51 1.76 5.56 1.40
N SER A 52 2.95 4.99 1.56
CA SER A 52 4.19 5.77 1.64
C SER A 52 4.62 6.33 0.28
N CYS A 53 4.33 5.61 -0.82
CA CYS A 53 4.55 6.10 -2.18
C CYS A 53 3.80 7.40 -2.45
N ARG A 54 2.59 7.58 -1.88
CA ARG A 54 1.90 8.87 -1.92
C ARG A 54 2.68 9.97 -1.22
N VAL A 55 3.11 9.72 0.02
CA VAL A 55 3.82 10.71 0.84
C VAL A 55 5.12 11.18 0.18
N HIS A 56 5.81 10.28 -0.50
CA HIS A 56 7.11 10.56 -1.13
C HIS A 56 7.03 10.74 -2.66
N GLY A 57 5.83 10.72 -3.26
CA GLY A 57 5.62 10.99 -4.68
C GLY A 57 6.16 9.92 -5.65
N ASN A 58 6.35 8.67 -5.21
CA ASN A 58 6.85 7.60 -6.08
C ASN A 58 5.70 6.87 -6.78
N VAL A 59 5.35 7.33 -7.99
CA VAL A 59 4.22 6.80 -8.74
C VAL A 59 4.47 5.37 -9.25
N GLU A 60 5.69 5.07 -9.69
CA GLU A 60 6.03 3.76 -10.27
C GLU A 60 5.88 2.64 -9.22
N LEU A 61 6.39 2.88 -8.02
CA LEU A 61 6.30 1.91 -6.93
C LEU A 61 4.88 1.80 -6.36
N ALA A 62 4.09 2.88 -6.44
CA ALA A 62 2.66 2.83 -6.15
C ALA A 62 1.92 1.90 -7.12
N GLU A 63 2.20 2.00 -8.42
CA GLU A 63 1.62 1.14 -9.44
C GLU A 63 1.99 -0.34 -9.20
N GLU A 64 3.25 -0.64 -8.92
CA GLU A 64 3.68 -2.01 -8.59
C GLU A 64 2.97 -2.53 -7.33
N SER A 65 2.95 -1.74 -6.26
CA SER A 65 2.30 -2.12 -5.00
C SER A 65 0.81 -2.42 -5.20
N PHE A 66 0.13 -1.58 -5.98
CA PHE A 66 -1.28 -1.79 -6.33
C PHE A 66 -1.49 -3.07 -7.15
N GLN A 67 -0.63 -3.35 -8.13
CA GLN A 67 -0.70 -4.60 -8.91
C GLN A 67 -0.48 -5.84 -8.04
N GLN A 68 0.39 -5.77 -7.03
CA GLN A 68 0.56 -6.89 -6.09
C GLN A 68 -0.70 -7.11 -5.25
N LEU A 69 -1.34 -6.05 -4.76
CA LEU A 69 -2.63 -6.14 -4.06
C LEU A 69 -3.73 -6.74 -4.95
N ALA A 70 -3.74 -6.39 -6.24
CA ALA A 70 -4.64 -6.94 -7.25
C ALA A 70 -4.42 -8.45 -7.44
N LYS A 71 -3.15 -8.87 -7.61
CA LYS A 71 -2.76 -10.29 -7.74
C LYS A 71 -3.17 -11.12 -6.52
N LEU A 72 -3.01 -10.54 -5.32
CA LEU A 72 -3.47 -11.15 -4.07
C LEU A 72 -5.00 -11.17 -3.92
N LYS A 73 -5.75 -10.52 -4.82
CA LYS A 73 -7.22 -10.33 -4.74
C LYS A 73 -7.66 -9.69 -3.43
N THR A 74 -6.82 -8.79 -2.91
CA THR A 74 -7.09 -8.13 -1.62
C THR A 74 -7.53 -6.69 -1.75
N LEU A 75 -7.52 -6.08 -2.94
CA LEU A 75 -7.87 -4.68 -3.17
C LEU A 75 -9.17 -4.24 -2.48
N MET A 76 -9.13 -3.08 -1.85
CA MET A 76 -10.25 -2.40 -1.20
C MET A 76 -10.51 -1.06 -1.91
N ASP A 77 -11.68 -0.46 -1.67
CA ASP A 77 -12.05 0.87 -2.18
C ASP A 77 -11.00 1.94 -1.86
N GLY A 78 -10.45 1.91 -0.65
CA GLY A 78 -9.38 2.80 -0.23
C GLY A 78 -8.13 2.74 -1.10
N ASP A 79 -7.78 1.58 -1.65
CA ASP A 79 -6.58 1.43 -2.48
C ASP A 79 -6.74 2.11 -3.85
N TYR A 80 -7.92 2.00 -4.46
CA TYR A 80 -8.24 2.69 -5.72
C TYR A 80 -8.25 4.20 -5.51
N VAL A 81 -8.85 4.67 -4.41
CA VAL A 81 -8.84 6.10 -4.06
C VAL A 81 -7.41 6.58 -3.84
N LEU A 82 -6.58 5.81 -3.13
CA LEU A 82 -5.19 6.15 -2.87
C LEU A 82 -4.39 6.25 -4.16
N LEU A 83 -4.46 5.25 -5.05
CA LEU A 83 -3.77 5.29 -6.35
C LEU A 83 -4.28 6.45 -7.22
N SER A 84 -5.60 6.70 -7.24
CA SER A 84 -6.19 7.85 -7.94
C SER A 84 -5.65 9.19 -7.41
N ASN A 85 -5.41 9.31 -6.10
CA ASN A 85 -4.85 10.53 -5.52
C ASN A 85 -3.37 10.69 -5.87
N ILE A 86 -2.60 9.61 -5.86
CA ILE A 86 -1.18 9.62 -6.30
C ILE A 86 -1.09 10.11 -7.75
N TYR A 87 -1.94 9.62 -8.65
CA TYR A 87 -1.98 10.11 -10.03
C TYR A 87 -2.39 11.59 -10.13
N ALA A 88 -3.34 12.04 -9.31
CA ALA A 88 -3.77 13.44 -9.30
C ALA A 88 -2.64 14.38 -8.84
N GLU A 89 -1.92 14.00 -7.78
CA GLU A 89 -0.75 14.73 -7.26
C GLU A 89 0.39 14.77 -8.28
N ALA A 90 0.50 13.77 -9.16
CA ALA A 90 1.43 13.74 -10.29
C ALA A 90 0.87 14.34 -11.60
N GLU A 91 -0.28 15.02 -11.56
CA GLU A 91 -0.97 15.64 -12.71
C GLU A 91 -1.34 14.66 -13.85
N ARG A 92 -1.41 13.35 -13.55
CA ARG A 92 -1.76 12.28 -14.49
C ARG A 92 -3.27 12.08 -14.60
N TRP A 93 -3.99 13.08 -15.07
CA TRP A 93 -5.46 13.11 -15.09
C TRP A 93 -6.13 11.96 -15.86
N ARG A 94 -5.50 11.47 -16.94
CA ARG A 94 -5.99 10.30 -17.68
C ARG A 94 -5.99 9.04 -16.83
N ASP A 95 -4.96 8.87 -16.00
CA ASP A 95 -4.86 7.72 -15.10
C ASP A 95 -5.84 7.83 -13.94
N VAL A 96 -6.09 9.05 -13.44
CA VAL A 96 -7.16 9.33 -12.46
C VAL A 96 -8.52 8.85 -12.99
N GLU A 97 -8.87 9.23 -14.22
CA GLU A 97 -10.12 8.81 -14.85
C GLU A 97 -10.19 7.29 -15.01
N ARG A 98 -9.10 6.66 -15.48
CA ARG A 98 -9.01 5.19 -15.64
C ARG A 98 -9.29 4.46 -14.32
N VAL A 99 -8.60 4.80 -13.25
CA VAL A 99 -8.74 4.14 -11.93
C VAL A 99 -10.15 4.32 -11.36
N ARG A 100 -10.74 5.51 -11.53
CA ARG A 100 -12.11 5.77 -11.06
C ARG A 100 -13.14 4.95 -11.83
N ASN A 101 -12.98 4.83 -13.15
CA ASN A 101 -13.85 3.99 -13.98
C ASN A 101 -13.70 2.51 -13.60
N GLU A 102 -12.48 2.02 -13.39
CA GLU A 102 -12.24 0.64 -12.95
C GLU A 102 -12.91 0.31 -11.60
N MET A 103 -12.85 1.25 -10.65
CA MET A 103 -13.52 1.12 -9.35
C MET A 103 -15.05 1.04 -9.49
N ILE A 104 -15.65 1.81 -10.40
CA ILE A 104 -17.10 1.77 -10.68
C ILE A 104 -17.49 0.44 -11.34
N CYS A 105 -16.76 0.02 -12.38
CA CYS A 105 -17.01 -1.22 -13.11
C CYS A 105 -16.87 -2.46 -12.21
N SER A 106 -15.91 -2.45 -11.30
CA SER A 106 -15.64 -3.55 -10.37
C SER A 106 -16.64 -3.62 -9.21
N ARG A 107 -17.64 -2.72 -9.16
CA ARG A 107 -18.64 -2.60 -8.08
C ARG A 107 -18.01 -2.60 -6.69
N VAL A 108 -16.86 -1.94 -6.53
CA VAL A 108 -16.17 -1.92 -5.25
C VAL A 108 -17.09 -1.26 -4.21
N PRO A 109 -17.52 -1.98 -3.16
CA PRO A 109 -18.50 -1.47 -2.23
C PRO A 109 -17.85 -0.36 -1.39
N LYS A 110 -18.22 0.90 -1.66
CA LYS A 110 -17.85 2.00 -0.79
C LYS A 110 -18.71 1.95 0.46
N LYS A 111 -18.12 1.68 1.62
CA LYS A 111 -18.82 1.88 2.88
C LYS A 111 -18.89 3.37 3.17
N PRO A 112 -20.08 3.97 3.33
CA PRO A 112 -20.18 5.35 3.78
C PRO A 112 -19.50 5.50 5.15
N GLY A 113 -18.79 6.61 5.37
CA GLY A 113 -18.33 6.96 6.71
C GLY A 113 -19.53 7.27 7.61
N SER A 114 -19.50 6.78 8.84
CA SER A 114 -20.49 7.12 9.87
C SER A 114 -19.79 7.59 11.14
N SER A 115 -20.42 8.54 11.83
CA SER A 115 -20.00 9.02 13.14
C SER A 115 -21.19 8.95 14.09
N ASN A 116 -20.98 8.47 15.31
CA ASN A 116 -22.00 8.45 16.36
C ASN A 116 -21.68 9.52 17.40
N ILE A 117 -22.71 10.17 17.93
CA ILE A 117 -22.60 11.10 19.06
C ILE A 117 -23.39 10.48 20.21
N GLU A 118 -22.73 10.19 21.33
CA GLU A 118 -23.40 9.83 22.57
C GLU A 118 -23.87 11.10 23.28
N MET A 119 -25.18 11.21 23.46
CA MET A 119 -25.80 12.26 24.26
C MET A 119 -25.88 11.78 25.72
N LYS A 120 -25.36 12.59 26.66
CA LYS A 120 -25.52 12.38 28.10
C LYS A 120 -26.83 12.97 28.60
#